data_AF-A0A7Y5RZX0-F1
#
_entry.id   AF-A0A7Y5RZX0-F1
#
_cell.length_a   1.000
_cell.length_b   1.000
_cell.length_c   1.000
_cell.angle_alpha   90.00
_cell.angle_beta   90.00
_cell.angle_gamma   90.00
#
_symmetry.space_group_name_H-M   'P 1'
#
loop_
_entity.id
_entity.type
_entity.pdbx_description
1 polymer ?
#
loop_
_entity_poly.entity_id
_entity_poly.type
_entity_poly.pdbx_seq_one_letter_code
_entity_poly.pdbx_strand_id
1 'polypeptide(L)'
;MNPETLERLLLDRSLGALSTDAAALLDAYLARDADAVGRAAALVSTVDLARRALADGASGGALPPFPAARLRREAVVFRRWRAIGRVTALAACVLLGVFIGRSYFDAGGPTVERDGVSLVSRPAPSPVTDEPATEQPASSVFDQLESATVRTPAAARLTSDGDDDFWSRRRMARRAAADVSTEEPGWIWQSPIHRPKPRGAS
;
A
#
# COMPACT_ATOMS: atom_id res chain seq x y z
N MET A 1 14.21 -16.29 -4.13
CA MET A 1 13.70 -14.91 -3.88
C MET A 1 12.20 -14.88 -4.15
N ASN A 2 11.40 -14.04 -3.50
CA ASN A 2 9.95 -13.93 -3.80
C ASN A 2 9.77 -13.42 -5.27
N PRO A 3 8.91 -14.05 -6.10
CA PRO A 3 8.65 -13.61 -7.47
C PRO A 3 8.25 -12.12 -7.59
N GLU A 4 7.46 -11.60 -6.66
CA GLU A 4 7.01 -10.20 -6.66
C GLU A 4 8.19 -9.23 -6.44
N THR A 5 9.13 -9.62 -5.59
CA THR A 5 10.35 -8.83 -5.34
C THR A 5 11.25 -8.82 -6.57
N LEU A 6 11.37 -9.97 -7.26
CA LEU A 6 12.13 -10.07 -8.51
C LEU A 6 11.52 -9.17 -9.59
N GLU A 7 10.20 -9.20 -9.75
CA GLU A 7 9.50 -8.37 -10.72
C GLU A 7 9.71 -6.88 -10.46
N ARG A 8 9.63 -6.45 -9.19
CA ARG A 8 9.90 -5.05 -8.82
C ARG A 8 11.33 -4.63 -9.14
N LEU A 9 12.33 -5.46 -8.82
CA LEU A 9 13.73 -5.18 -9.12
C LEU A 9 14.01 -5.14 -10.64
N LEU A 10 13.35 -6.00 -11.42
CA LEU A 10 13.42 -5.99 -12.88
C LEU A 10 12.81 -4.72 -13.48
N LEU A 11 11.67 -4.26 -12.95
CA LEU A 11 11.06 -2.98 -13.33
C LEU A 11 11.99 -1.81 -12.99
N ASP A 12 12.49 -1.74 -11.75
CA ASP A 12 13.39 -0.68 -11.31
C ASP A 12 14.66 -0.62 -12.18
N ARG A 13 15.21 -1.78 -12.57
CA ARG A 13 16.33 -1.86 -13.52
C ARG A 13 15.97 -1.32 -14.90
N SER A 14 14.82 -1.73 -15.46
CA SER A 14 14.39 -1.30 -16.80
C SER A 14 14.13 0.21 -16.89
N LEU A 15 13.78 0.83 -15.76
CA LEU A 15 13.58 2.27 -15.60
C LEU A 15 14.88 3.02 -15.25
N GLY A 16 15.99 2.31 -15.02
CA GLY A 16 17.26 2.91 -14.60
C GLY A 16 17.26 3.46 -13.16
N ALA A 17 16.29 3.03 -12.34
CA ALA A 17 16.16 3.45 -10.94
C ALA A 17 16.97 2.57 -9.96
N LEU A 18 17.53 1.46 -10.45
CA LEU A 18 18.30 0.52 -9.63
C LEU A 18 19.74 1.00 -9.42
N SER A 19 20.26 0.90 -8.19
CA SER A 19 21.67 1.21 -7.91
C SER A 19 22.61 0.20 -8.57
N THR A 20 23.86 0.61 -8.84
CA THR A 20 24.87 -0.25 -9.47
C THR A 20 25.09 -1.56 -8.71
N ASP A 21 25.15 -1.50 -7.38
CA ASP A 21 25.36 -2.67 -6.54
C ASP A 21 24.17 -3.63 -6.58
N ALA A 22 22.94 -3.11 -6.53
CA ALA A 22 21.74 -3.93 -6.62
C ALA A 22 21.57 -4.54 -8.01
N ALA A 23 21.98 -3.83 -9.08
CA ALA A 23 22.03 -4.36 -10.43
C ALA A 23 23.02 -5.54 -10.53
N ALA A 24 24.21 -5.41 -9.96
CA ALA A 24 25.20 -6.49 -9.93
C ALA A 24 24.71 -7.72 -9.17
N LEU A 25 24.02 -7.54 -8.03
CA LEU A 25 23.41 -8.65 -7.29
C LEU A 25 22.29 -9.33 -8.08
N LEU A 26 21.46 -8.54 -8.78
CA LEU A 26 20.41 -9.08 -9.64
C LEU A 26 21.00 -9.86 -10.82
N ASP A 27 22.09 -9.37 -11.42
CA ASP A 27 22.80 -10.08 -12.49
C ASP A 27 23.38 -11.41 -12.01
N ALA A 28 24.01 -11.43 -10.82
CA ALA A 28 24.51 -12.65 -10.22
C ALA A 28 23.38 -13.66 -9.92
N TYR A 29 22.20 -13.17 -9.51
CA TYR A 29 21.02 -14.00 -9.32
C TYR A 29 20.51 -14.59 -10.65
N LEU A 30 20.37 -13.77 -11.68
CA LEU A 30 19.90 -14.19 -13.00
C LEU A 30 20.86 -15.20 -13.66
N ALA A 31 22.17 -15.09 -13.41
CA ALA A 31 23.15 -16.07 -13.89
C ALA A 31 22.94 -17.47 -13.31
N ARG A 32 22.28 -17.59 -12.14
CA ARG A 32 22.05 -18.86 -11.44
C ARG A 32 20.68 -19.49 -11.74
N ASP A 33 19.69 -18.69 -12.14
CA ASP A 33 18.28 -19.10 -12.27
C ASP A 33 17.76 -18.85 -13.69
N ALA A 34 17.73 -19.91 -14.51
CA ALA A 34 17.31 -19.83 -15.92
C ALA A 34 15.84 -19.43 -16.10
N ASP A 35 14.96 -19.81 -15.16
CA ASP A 35 13.54 -19.44 -15.22
C ASP A 35 13.35 -17.95 -14.92
N ALA A 36 14.20 -17.38 -14.06
CA ALA A 36 14.24 -15.94 -13.81
C ALA A 36 14.71 -15.16 -15.06
N VAL A 37 15.64 -15.70 -15.85
CA VAL A 37 16.09 -15.08 -17.11
C VAL A 37 14.94 -14.97 -18.12
N GLY A 38 14.14 -16.02 -18.28
CA GLY A 38 12.99 -16.00 -19.19
C GLY A 38 11.97 -14.92 -18.82
N ARG A 39 11.67 -14.78 -17.52
CA ARG A 39 10.78 -13.72 -17.01
C ARG A 39 11.36 -12.32 -17.19
N ALA A 40 12.65 -12.15 -16.93
CA ALA A 40 13.35 -10.89 -17.17
C ALA A 40 13.26 -10.46 -18.63
N ALA A 41 13.48 -11.38 -19.57
CA ALA A 41 13.37 -11.09 -21.01
C ALA A 41 11.96 -10.66 -21.42
N ALA A 42 10.92 -11.34 -20.92
CA ALA A 42 9.53 -10.98 -21.20
C ALA A 42 9.19 -9.56 -20.69
N LEU A 43 9.63 -9.22 -19.48
CA LEU A 43 9.39 -7.91 -18.87
C LEU A 43 10.12 -6.80 -19.64
N VAL A 44 11.39 -6.99 -19.96
CA VAL A 44 12.18 -6.03 -20.77
C VAL A 44 11.51 -5.79 -22.12
N SER A 45 11.06 -6.85 -22.80
CA SER A 45 10.38 -6.70 -24.10
C SER A 45 9.09 -5.86 -24.02
N THR A 46 8.36 -5.99 -22.91
CA THR A 46 7.13 -5.23 -22.66
C THR A 46 7.43 -3.75 -22.39
N VAL A 47 8.46 -3.47 -21.57
CA VAL A 47 8.90 -2.10 -21.28
C VAL A 47 9.43 -1.40 -22.53
N ASP A 48 10.20 -2.11 -23.36
CA ASP A 48 10.70 -1.59 -24.63
C ASP A 48 9.56 -1.28 -25.61
N LEU A 49 8.55 -2.15 -25.71
CA LEU A 49 7.36 -1.89 -26.52
C LEU A 49 6.62 -0.65 -26.02
N ALA A 50 6.40 -0.54 -24.71
CA ALA A 50 5.78 0.64 -24.12
C ALA A 50 6.58 1.92 -24.39
N ARG A 51 7.92 1.85 -24.29
CA ARG A 51 8.81 2.97 -24.59
C ARG A 51 8.73 3.39 -26.06
N ARG A 52 8.69 2.43 -27.00
CA ARG A 52 8.49 2.71 -28.42
C ARG A 52 7.13 3.33 -28.69
N ALA A 53 6.06 2.76 -28.14
CA ALA A 53 4.71 3.31 -28.31
C ALA A 53 4.60 4.76 -27.79
N LEU A 54 5.29 5.08 -26.69
CA LEU A 54 5.37 6.45 -26.17
C LEU A 54 6.23 7.36 -27.05
N ALA A 55 7.35 6.87 -27.59
CA ALA A 55 8.19 7.65 -28.51
C ALA A 55 7.49 7.93 -29.85
N ASP A 56 6.77 6.93 -30.38
CA ASP A 56 5.97 7.05 -31.59
C ASP A 56 4.82 8.06 -31.38
N GLY A 57 4.14 7.99 -30.23
CA GLY A 57 3.10 8.95 -29.85
C GLY A 57 3.61 10.37 -29.60
N ALA A 58 4.87 10.55 -29.23
CA ALA A 58 5.49 11.86 -29.01
C ALA A 58 5.84 12.58 -30.33
N SER A 59 5.86 11.87 -31.47
CA SER A 59 6.36 12.37 -32.75
C SER A 59 5.38 13.28 -33.53
N GLY A 60 4.49 14.00 -32.84
CA GLY A 60 3.82 15.18 -33.40
C GLY A 60 2.51 14.95 -34.16
N GLY A 61 1.93 13.75 -34.08
CA GLY A 61 0.52 13.59 -34.42
C GLY A 61 -0.33 14.36 -33.41
N ALA A 62 -1.16 15.30 -33.87
CA ALA A 62 -2.16 15.92 -33.01
C ALA A 62 -3.03 14.81 -32.40
N LEU A 63 -2.75 14.47 -31.15
CA LEU A 63 -3.51 13.47 -30.41
C LEU A 63 -4.98 13.86 -30.50
N PRO A 64 -5.88 12.92 -30.82
CA PRO A 64 -7.30 13.21 -30.77
C PRO A 64 -7.62 13.77 -29.38
N PRO A 65 -8.46 14.81 -29.28
CA PRO A 65 -8.74 15.46 -28.01
C PRO A 65 -9.14 14.40 -26.99
N PHE A 66 -8.45 14.39 -25.85
CA PHE A 66 -8.67 13.42 -24.80
C PHE A 66 -10.17 13.38 -24.46
N PRO A 67 -10.85 12.22 -24.50
CA PRO A 67 -12.30 12.13 -24.35
C PRO A 67 -12.71 12.28 -22.87
N ALA A 68 -12.31 13.38 -22.24
CA ALA A 68 -12.55 13.71 -20.84
C ALA A 68 -14.03 13.64 -20.49
N ALA A 69 -14.90 14.06 -21.42
CA ALA A 69 -16.35 14.02 -21.23
C ALA A 69 -16.89 12.58 -21.09
N ARG A 70 -16.35 11.63 -21.86
CA ARG A 70 -16.75 10.22 -21.81
C ARG A 70 -16.26 9.57 -20.51
N LEU A 71 -15.00 9.79 -20.15
CA LEU A 71 -14.42 9.27 -18.92
C LEU A 71 -15.10 9.84 -17.67
N ARG A 72 -15.49 11.12 -17.67
CA ARG A 72 -16.28 11.71 -16.58
C ARG A 72 -17.65 11.04 -16.43
N ARG A 73 -18.33 10.69 -17.52
CA ARG A 73 -19.62 9.97 -17.46
C ARG A 73 -19.45 8.57 -16.91
N GLU A 74 -18.46 7.82 -17.38
CA GLU A 74 -18.20 6.46 -16.93
C GLU A 74 -17.77 6.41 -15.45
N ALA A 75 -16.97 7.37 -14.99
CA ALA A 75 -16.57 7.48 -13.59
C ALA A 75 -17.76 7.65 -12.62
N VAL A 76 -18.82 8.36 -13.04
CA VAL A 76 -20.04 8.52 -12.23
C VAL A 76 -20.78 7.18 -12.10
N VAL A 77 -20.85 6.39 -13.16
CA VAL A 77 -21.47 5.06 -13.15
C VAL A 77 -20.70 4.14 -12.20
N PHE A 78 -19.37 4.06 -12.33
CA PHE A 78 -18.55 3.24 -11.43
C PHE A 78 -18.70 3.64 -9.95
N ARG A 79 -18.81 4.95 -9.66
CA ARG A 79 -19.01 5.42 -8.29
C ARG A 79 -20.35 4.97 -7.71
N ARG A 80 -21.42 4.95 -8.53
CA ARG A 80 -22.74 4.43 -8.13
C ARG A 80 -22.69 2.93 -7.87
N TRP A 81 -22.07 2.16 -8.77
CA TRP A 81 -21.92 0.71 -8.61
C TRP A 81 -21.14 0.34 -7.34
N ARG A 82 -20.08 1.09 -7.02
CA ARG A 82 -19.31 0.88 -5.77
C ARG A 82 -20.13 1.21 -4.51
N ALA A 83 -21.01 2.21 -4.57
CA ALA A 83 -21.92 2.53 -3.46
C ALA A 83 -22.94 1.39 -3.26
N ILE A 84 -23.52 0.88 -4.34
CA ILE A 84 -24.46 -0.25 -4.29
C ILE A 84 -23.76 -1.49 -3.73
N GLY A 85 -22.53 -1.79 -4.16
CA GLY A 85 -21.76 -2.93 -3.67
C GLY A 85 -21.48 -2.90 -2.16
N ARG A 86 -21.35 -1.71 -1.55
CA ARG A 86 -21.20 -1.59 -0.10
C ARG A 86 -22.50 -1.90 0.65
N VAL A 87 -23.64 -1.45 0.11
CA VAL A 87 -24.96 -1.73 0.70
C VAL A 87 -25.27 -3.21 0.62
N THR A 88 -24.98 -3.86 -0.52
CA THR A 88 -25.20 -5.31 -0.67
C THR A 88 -24.28 -6.12 0.25
N ALA A 89 -23.02 -5.72 0.42
CA ALA A 89 -22.11 -6.36 1.36
C ALA A 89 -22.60 -6.29 2.82
N LEU A 90 -23.10 -5.12 3.24
CA LEU A 90 -23.69 -4.97 4.58
C LEU A 90 -24.97 -5.82 4.74
N ALA A 91 -25.84 -5.81 3.73
CA ALA A 91 -27.04 -6.65 3.73
C ALA A 91 -26.70 -8.14 3.81
N ALA A 92 -25.67 -8.60 3.07
CA ALA A 92 -25.19 -9.97 3.14
C ALA A 92 -24.65 -10.33 4.52
N CYS A 93 -23.88 -9.44 5.17
CA CYS A 93 -23.44 -9.63 6.55
C CYS A 93 -24.59 -9.75 7.55
N VAL A 94 -25.62 -8.88 7.44
CA VAL A 94 -26.79 -8.94 8.31
C VAL A 94 -27.58 -10.23 8.09
N LEU A 95 -27.82 -10.62 6.84
CA LEU A 95 -28.50 -11.87 6.51
C LEU A 95 -27.73 -13.10 7.00
N LEU A 96 -26.40 -13.09 6.87
CA LEU A 96 -25.54 -14.16 7.37
C LEU A 96 -25.62 -14.26 8.90
N GLY A 97 -25.59 -13.13 9.61
CA GLY A 97 -25.76 -13.10 11.06
C GLY A 97 -27.12 -13.63 11.53
N VAL A 98 -28.20 -13.24 10.84
CA VAL A 98 -29.56 -13.74 11.13
C VAL A 98 -29.68 -15.24 10.86
N PHE A 99 -29.09 -15.71 9.75
CA PHE A 99 -29.10 -17.13 9.39
C PHE A 99 -28.37 -17.97 10.43
N ILE A 100 -27.17 -17.55 10.84
CA ILE A 100 -26.39 -18.20 11.90
C ILE A 100 -27.19 -18.19 13.20
N GLY A 101 -27.71 -17.03 13.62
CA GLY A 101 -28.51 -16.91 14.84
C GLY A 101 -29.70 -17.86 14.86
N ARG A 102 -30.46 -17.91 13.77
CA ARG A 102 -31.62 -18.81 13.67
C ARG A 102 -31.22 -20.28 13.74
N SER A 103 -30.11 -20.68 13.13
CA SER A 103 -29.62 -22.06 13.20
C SER A 103 -29.29 -22.53 14.61
N TYR A 104 -28.82 -21.63 15.49
CA TYR A 104 -28.58 -21.96 16.90
C TYR A 104 -29.85 -22.09 17.74
N PHE A 105 -30.93 -21.38 17.38
CA PHE A 105 -32.21 -21.46 18.09
C PHE A 105 -33.06 -22.67 17.66
N ASP A 106 -33.10 -22.99 16.37
CA ASP A 106 -33.88 -24.13 15.85
C ASP A 106 -33.21 -25.48 16.16
N ALA A 107 -31.90 -25.52 16.43
CA ALA A 107 -31.17 -26.76 16.70
C ALA A 107 -31.54 -27.46 18.03
N GLY A 108 -32.51 -26.94 18.79
CA GLY A 108 -32.84 -27.45 20.13
C GLY A 108 -31.64 -27.24 21.03
N GLY A 109 -31.56 -26.05 21.63
CA GLY A 109 -30.41 -25.61 22.40
C GLY A 109 -29.86 -26.75 23.26
N PRO A 110 -28.52 -26.95 23.28
CA PRO A 110 -27.92 -28.05 24.02
C PRO A 110 -28.52 -27.99 25.42
N THR A 111 -29.18 -29.07 25.82
CA THR A 111 -29.56 -29.28 27.21
C THR A 111 -28.27 -29.11 27.98
N VAL A 112 -28.07 -27.93 28.56
CA VAL A 112 -26.98 -27.64 29.49
C VAL A 112 -27.36 -28.46 30.71
N GLU A 113 -26.97 -29.72 30.66
CA GLU A 113 -26.89 -30.61 31.80
C GLU A 113 -25.93 -29.90 32.74
N ARG A 114 -26.56 -29.28 33.75
CA ARG A 114 -25.95 -28.39 34.72
C ARG A 114 -25.22 -29.23 35.74
N ASP A 115 -24.35 -30.11 35.27
CA ASP A 115 -23.53 -30.96 36.10
C ASP A 115 -22.33 -30.17 36.57
N GLY A 116 -22.38 -29.83 37.86
CA GLY A 116 -21.20 -29.57 38.67
C GLY A 116 -20.29 -28.46 38.16
N VAL A 117 -20.64 -27.21 38.47
CA VAL A 117 -19.64 -26.15 38.61
C VAL A 117 -18.74 -26.56 39.79
N SER A 118 -17.74 -27.39 39.52
CA SER A 118 -16.55 -27.50 40.35
C SER A 118 -15.84 -26.14 40.24
N LEU A 119 -16.10 -25.30 41.24
CA LEU A 119 -15.27 -24.15 41.57
C LEU A 119 -13.82 -24.64 41.62
N VAL A 120 -13.09 -24.45 40.52
CA VAL A 120 -11.63 -24.58 40.51
C VAL A 120 -11.12 -23.45 41.39
N SER A 121 -10.89 -23.79 42.64
CA SER A 121 -10.28 -22.94 43.65
C SER A 121 -8.92 -22.53 43.12
N ARG A 122 -8.82 -21.29 42.66
CA ARG A 122 -7.57 -20.68 42.19
C ARG A 122 -6.63 -20.61 43.40
N PRO A 123 -5.49 -21.32 43.42
CA PRO A 123 -4.58 -21.27 44.55
C PRO A 123 -4.06 -19.83 44.71
N ALA A 124 -4.00 -19.38 45.96
CA ALA A 124 -3.57 -18.05 46.34
C ALA A 124 -2.14 -17.76 45.82
N PRO A 125 -1.85 -16.54 45.34
CA PRO A 125 -0.49 -16.15 44.98
C PRO A 125 0.40 -16.23 46.22
N SER A 126 1.49 -16.99 46.14
CA SER A 126 2.51 -17.07 47.18
C SER A 126 3.14 -15.68 47.40
N PRO A 127 3.49 -15.33 48.65
CA PRO A 127 4.13 -14.06 48.97
C PRO A 127 5.48 -13.96 48.25
N VAL A 128 5.67 -12.83 47.55
CA VAL A 128 6.95 -12.40 46.98
C VAL A 128 7.97 -12.39 48.12
N THR A 129 8.96 -13.27 48.04
CA THR A 129 10.12 -13.23 48.92
C THR A 129 11.08 -12.24 48.29
N ASP A 130 11.26 -11.08 48.92
CA ASP A 130 12.28 -10.11 48.56
C ASP A 130 13.65 -10.76 48.78
N GLU A 131 14.24 -11.27 47.69
CA GLU A 131 15.63 -11.71 47.68
C GLU A 131 16.53 -10.47 47.64
N PRO A 132 17.48 -10.31 48.59
CA PRO A 132 18.39 -9.18 48.57
C PRO A 132 19.32 -9.26 47.36
N ALA A 133 19.43 -8.13 46.67
CA ALA A 133 20.28 -7.90 45.51
C ALA A 133 21.68 -8.49 45.71
N THR A 134 21.95 -9.61 45.04
CA THR A 134 23.31 -10.12 44.87
C THR A 134 23.98 -9.26 43.80
N GLU A 135 25.03 -8.55 44.21
CA GLU A 135 25.90 -7.76 43.34
C GLU A 135 26.39 -8.62 42.18
N GLN A 136 25.87 -8.31 40.98
CA GLN A 136 26.23 -8.95 39.74
C GLN A 136 27.58 -8.37 39.29
N PRO A 137 28.65 -9.18 39.14
CA PRO A 137 29.97 -8.67 38.77
C PRO A 137 29.95 -8.06 37.37
N ALA A 138 30.56 -6.88 37.24
CA ALA A 138 30.54 -5.99 36.08
C ALA A 138 31.19 -6.54 34.78
N SER A 139 31.49 -7.84 34.70
CA SER A 139 32.14 -8.45 33.53
C SER A 139 31.18 -8.98 32.46
N SER A 140 29.87 -8.90 32.66
CA SER A 140 28.86 -9.45 31.73
C SER A 140 28.22 -8.42 30.77
N VAL A 141 28.68 -7.16 30.77
CA VAL A 141 28.10 -6.12 29.88
C VAL A 141 28.55 -6.31 28.43
N PHE A 142 29.72 -6.92 28.19
CA PHE A 142 30.22 -7.10 26.83
C PHE A 142 29.55 -8.25 26.06
N ASP A 143 29.18 -9.35 26.73
CA ASP A 143 28.42 -10.45 26.08
C ASP A 143 26.94 -10.08 25.82
N GLN A 144 26.40 -9.08 26.54
CA GLN A 144 25.05 -8.55 26.27
C GLN A 144 24.98 -7.62 25.05
N LEU A 145 26.11 -7.10 24.57
CA LEU A 145 26.16 -6.25 23.37
C LEU A 145 26.14 -7.05 22.07
N GLU A 146 26.61 -8.31 22.04
CA GLU A 146 26.44 -9.17 20.86
C GLU A 146 25.02 -9.74 20.72
N SER A 147 24.28 -9.83 21.82
CA SER A 147 22.86 -10.19 21.81
C SER A 147 21.92 -9.01 21.56
N ALA A 148 22.47 -7.79 21.37
CA ALA A 148 21.72 -6.67 20.82
C ALA A 148 21.48 -6.90 19.32
N THR A 149 20.71 -7.95 19.00
CA THR A 149 19.87 -7.98 17.80
C THR A 149 19.31 -6.58 17.62
N VAL A 150 19.72 -5.99 16.50
CA VAL A 150 19.18 -4.75 15.94
C VAL A 150 17.70 -4.71 16.26
N ARG A 151 17.32 -3.97 17.31
CA ARG A 151 15.95 -3.54 17.52
C ARG A 151 15.68 -2.60 16.35
N THR A 152 15.31 -3.18 15.23
CA THR A 152 14.63 -2.46 14.16
C THR A 152 13.52 -1.70 14.88
N PRO A 153 13.51 -0.36 14.84
CA PRO A 153 12.45 0.41 15.47
C PRO A 153 11.16 -0.20 14.96
N ALA A 154 10.33 -0.67 15.90
CA ALA A 154 9.11 -1.41 15.64
C ALA A 154 8.48 -0.80 14.40
N ALA A 155 8.53 -1.56 13.29
CA ALA A 155 8.07 -1.12 11.99
C ALA A 155 6.80 -0.37 12.25
N ALA A 156 6.82 0.96 12.01
CA ALA A 156 5.64 1.79 12.08
C ALA A 156 4.61 0.99 11.30
N ARG A 157 3.67 0.39 12.03
CA ARG A 157 2.67 -0.50 11.43
C ARG A 157 2.02 0.43 10.43
N LEU A 158 2.34 0.22 9.15
CA LEU A 158 1.59 0.71 8.03
C LEU A 158 0.24 0.01 8.19
N THR A 159 -0.57 0.55 9.09
CA THR A 159 -1.99 0.29 9.14
C THR A 159 -2.46 0.81 7.79
N SER A 160 -2.59 -0.11 6.85
CA SER A 160 -3.19 0.01 5.52
C SER A 160 -4.68 0.38 5.61
N ASP A 161 -5.02 1.23 6.57
CA ASP A 161 -6.37 1.66 6.94
C ASP A 161 -6.47 3.20 7.03
N GLY A 162 -5.37 3.91 6.73
CA GLY A 162 -5.33 5.35 6.70
C GLY A 162 -5.58 5.89 5.30
N ASP A 163 -6.68 6.62 5.10
CA ASP A 163 -7.01 7.52 3.97
C ASP A 163 -5.94 8.62 3.70
N ASP A 164 -4.74 8.50 4.29
CA ASP A 164 -3.64 9.48 4.34
C ASP A 164 -2.38 9.02 3.59
N ASP A 165 -2.50 8.03 2.71
CA ASP A 165 -1.41 7.71 1.78
C ASP A 165 -0.97 8.94 0.99
N PHE A 166 0.33 9.00 0.66
CA PHE A 166 0.93 10.12 -0.06
C PHE A 166 0.17 10.46 -1.37
N TRP A 167 -0.43 9.45 -1.99
CA TRP A 167 -1.25 9.51 -3.22
C TRP A 167 -2.77 9.60 -2.96
N SER A 168 -3.22 9.84 -1.73
CA SER A 168 -4.66 9.85 -1.43
C SER A 168 -5.37 10.95 -2.21
N ARG A 169 -6.51 10.58 -2.81
CA ARG A 169 -7.33 11.50 -3.63
C ARG A 169 -7.74 12.74 -2.85
N ARG A 170 -7.92 12.63 -1.52
CA ARG A 170 -8.25 13.76 -0.64
C ARG A 170 -7.11 14.76 -0.55
N ARG A 171 -5.85 14.30 -0.45
CA ARG A 171 -4.68 15.17 -0.41
C ARG A 171 -4.46 15.88 -1.74
N MET A 172 -4.61 15.17 -2.86
CA MET A 172 -4.58 15.81 -4.20
C MET A 172 -5.69 16.85 -4.37
N ALA A 173 -6.92 16.54 -3.94
CA ALA A 173 -8.02 17.48 -4.02
C ALA A 173 -7.80 18.72 -3.14
N ARG A 174 -7.22 18.56 -1.93
CA ARG A 174 -6.83 19.70 -1.08
C ARG A 174 -5.72 20.53 -1.70
N ARG A 175 -4.71 19.92 -2.33
CA ARG A 175 -3.65 20.66 -3.04
C ARG A 175 -4.21 21.43 -4.23
N ALA A 176 -5.00 20.78 -5.07
CA ALA A 176 -5.66 21.44 -6.19
C ALA A 176 -6.59 22.58 -5.73
N ALA A 177 -7.27 22.43 -4.60
CA ALA A 177 -8.08 23.50 -4.02
C ALA A 177 -7.23 24.64 -3.42
N ALA A 178 -6.08 24.32 -2.83
CA ALA A 178 -5.14 25.33 -2.31
C ALA A 178 -4.48 26.14 -3.44
N ASP A 179 -4.10 25.47 -4.53
CA ASP A 179 -3.51 26.10 -5.73
C ASP A 179 -4.52 27.02 -6.45
N VAL A 180 -5.84 26.81 -6.29
CA VAL A 180 -6.88 27.69 -6.84
C VAL A 180 -7.05 28.99 -6.03
N SER A 181 -6.54 29.05 -4.80
CA SER A 181 -6.69 30.24 -3.93
C SER A 181 -5.55 31.24 -4.03
N THR A 182 -4.49 30.91 -4.75
CA THR A 182 -3.47 31.88 -5.13
C THR A 182 -3.93 32.51 -6.45
N GLU A 183 -4.38 33.76 -6.39
CA GLU A 183 -4.54 34.61 -7.56
C GLU A 183 -3.15 34.79 -8.21
N GLU A 184 -2.69 33.79 -8.94
CA GLU A 184 -1.54 33.96 -9.80
C GLU A 184 -1.92 35.00 -10.86
N PRO A 185 -1.08 36.01 -11.09
CA PRO A 185 -1.32 37.01 -12.13
C PRO A 185 -1.47 36.26 -13.46
N GLY A 186 -2.70 36.21 -13.98
CA GLY A 186 -3.03 35.37 -15.12
C GLY A 186 -2.15 35.70 -16.32
N TRP A 187 -1.26 34.80 -16.69
CA TRP A 187 -0.45 34.95 -17.90
C TRP A 187 -1.28 34.56 -19.11
N ILE A 188 -1.50 35.50 -20.04
CA ILE A 188 -2.18 35.19 -21.30
C ILE A 188 -1.12 34.84 -22.34
N TRP A 189 -1.10 33.57 -22.73
CA TRP A 189 -0.30 33.11 -23.87
C TRP A 189 -1.06 33.41 -25.16
N GLN A 190 -0.71 34.50 -25.84
CA GLN A 190 -1.35 34.89 -27.11
C GLN A 190 -0.77 34.18 -28.34
N SER A 191 0.47 33.68 -28.27
CA SER A 191 1.14 33.00 -29.38
C SER A 191 2.37 32.23 -28.89
N PRO A 192 2.71 31.06 -29.49
CA PRO A 192 3.93 30.31 -29.18
C PRO A 192 5.24 31.07 -29.47
N ILE A 193 5.19 32.14 -30.26
CA ILE A 193 6.38 32.88 -30.73
C ILE A 193 6.67 34.12 -29.85
N HIS A 194 5.70 34.59 -29.07
CA HIS A 194 5.87 35.79 -28.25
C HIS A 194 6.02 35.45 -26.76
N ARG A 195 6.88 36.21 -26.08
CA ARG A 195 7.03 36.11 -24.61
C ARG A 195 5.69 36.43 -23.94
N PRO A 196 5.31 35.70 -22.88
CA PRO A 196 4.06 35.94 -22.19
C PRO A 196 4.09 37.35 -21.58
N LYS A 197 2.96 38.08 -21.70
CA LYS A 197 2.76 39.37 -21.05
C LYS A 197 1.86 39.20 -19.83
N PRO A 198 2.16 39.87 -18.70
CA PRO A 198 1.27 39.87 -17.54
C PRO A 198 -0.03 40.60 -17.90
N ARG A 199 -1.17 40.02 -17.53
CA ARG A 199 -2.51 40.58 -17.76
C ARG A 199 -2.64 41.88 -16.96
N GLY A 200 -2.70 43.03 -17.66
CA GLY A 200 -2.85 44.36 -17.07
C GLY A 200 -1.71 45.34 -17.31
N ALA A 201 -0.62 44.94 -17.98
CA ALA A 201 0.41 45.89 -18.43
C ALA A 201 -0.01 46.53 -19.76
N SER A 202 -0.71 47.67 -19.66
CA SER A 202 -1.01 48.59 -20.77
C SER A 202 0.15 49.52 -21.05
#